data_AF-A0AAE5QER2-F1
#
_entry.id   AF-A0AAE5QER2-F1
#
_cell.length_a   1.000
_cell.length_b   1.000
_cell.length_c   1.000
_cell.angle_alpha   90.00
_cell.angle_beta   90.00
_cell.angle_gamma   90.00
#
_symmetry.space_group_name_H-M   'P 1'
#
loop_
_entity.id
_entity.type
_entity.pdbx_description
1 polymer ?
#
loop_
_entity_poly.entity_id
_entity_poly.type
_entity_poly.pdbx_seq_one_letter_code
_entity_poly.pdbx_strand_id
1 'polypeptide(L)'
;MEKTDNKINSILRKLNQLDSIDIVPTLLKKGFTSNEANELVNYLEEYELAKFDCSPELRFISTSESSNTVDLKDLFIRAKITIKGKEYLKNHQTFFEELYYRYKIYLFYGLPILLFTYLGSYLWNLDSKTPKIDSLTFTVFVHGPKGLDDLILKNDGKVVLVLKSDKREATINEKGEATFKEIPSVFKGKKVKIFINHQQPYRPIQLDSLYTVNDKSSIHLEVKLYETDSIYGSIFDSKNNKGLDSVRVSIRNISTYSDKFGYYELKIPNKYQKKLQDVRFEKNGYKAIVKGNVPVHTKQGLDILLIKE
;
A
#
# COMPACT_ATOMS: atom_id res chain seq x y z
N MET A 1 48.53 -8.20 40.19
CA MET A 1 49.52 -8.64 39.20
C MET A 1 48.86 -9.30 37.99
N GLU A 2 47.92 -10.22 38.16
CA GLU A 2 47.23 -10.96 37.07
C GLU A 2 46.60 -10.09 35.94
N LYS A 3 46.10 -8.89 36.26
CA LYS A 3 45.51 -7.97 35.26
C LYS A 3 46.54 -7.28 34.36
N THR A 4 47.75 -7.09 34.88
CA THR A 4 48.86 -6.43 34.18
C THR A 4 49.51 -7.40 33.19
N ASP A 5 49.66 -8.66 33.60
CA ASP A 5 50.20 -9.75 32.78
C ASP A 5 49.36 -9.97 31.52
N ASN A 6 48.03 -9.92 31.64
CA ASN A 6 47.12 -10.15 30.51
C ASN A 6 47.21 -9.06 29.41
N LYS A 7 47.48 -7.81 29.80
CA LYS A 7 47.61 -6.67 28.89
C LYS A 7 48.97 -6.75 28.17
N ILE A 8 50.05 -7.05 28.89
CA ILE A 8 51.42 -7.26 28.36
C ILE A 8 51.43 -8.41 27.35
N ASN A 9 50.74 -9.49 27.67
CA ASN A 9 50.68 -10.72 26.89
C ASN A 9 49.93 -10.56 25.56
N SER A 10 48.85 -9.78 25.55
CA SER A 10 48.14 -9.41 24.31
C SER A 10 49.02 -8.64 23.32
N ILE A 11 49.91 -7.79 23.86
CA ILE A 11 50.80 -6.94 23.07
C ILE A 11 51.94 -7.79 22.49
N LEU A 12 52.60 -8.60 23.33
CA LEU A 12 53.69 -9.50 22.91
C LEU A 12 53.29 -10.45 21.76
N ARG A 13 52.05 -10.98 21.78
CA ARG A 13 51.56 -11.88 20.72
C ARG A 13 51.40 -11.18 19.36
N LYS A 14 51.09 -9.88 19.35
CA LYS A 14 50.99 -9.06 18.14
C LYS A 14 52.35 -8.55 17.67
N LEU A 15 53.25 -8.25 18.60
CA LEU A 15 54.64 -7.89 18.29
C LEU A 15 55.37 -9.00 17.53
N ASN A 16 55.02 -10.27 17.74
CA ASN A 16 55.60 -11.41 17.03
C ASN A 16 55.11 -11.55 15.58
N GLN A 17 54.08 -10.80 15.18
CA GLN A 17 53.41 -10.86 13.87
C GLN A 17 53.56 -9.58 13.05
N LEU A 18 54.10 -8.52 13.64
CA LEU A 18 54.29 -7.23 13.00
C LEU A 18 55.73 -7.12 12.48
N ASP A 19 55.88 -6.59 11.27
CA ASP A 19 57.20 -6.17 10.82
C ASP A 19 57.68 -5.04 11.73
N SER A 20 58.96 -5.04 12.04
CA SER A 20 59.54 -4.39 13.23
C SER A 20 59.28 -2.88 13.35
N ILE A 21 58.70 -2.21 12.37
CA ILE A 21 58.66 -0.76 12.28
C ILE A 21 57.49 -0.14 13.10
N ASP A 22 56.33 -0.78 13.32
CA ASP A 22 55.07 -0.07 13.70
C ASP A 22 54.57 -0.13 15.17
N ILE A 23 55.42 -0.39 16.16
CA ILE A 23 54.97 -0.79 17.50
C ILE A 23 54.27 0.33 18.28
N VAL A 24 54.90 1.51 18.38
CA VAL A 24 54.37 2.62 19.20
C VAL A 24 53.12 3.26 18.58
N PRO A 25 53.04 3.54 17.27
CA PRO A 25 51.82 4.03 16.64
C PRO A 25 50.63 3.09 16.84
N THR A 26 50.87 1.78 16.86
CA THR A 26 49.83 0.77 17.08
C THR A 26 49.32 0.77 18.52
N LEU A 27 50.19 0.98 19.51
CA LEU A 27 49.79 1.07 20.92
C LEU A 27 48.94 2.32 21.18
N LEU A 28 49.32 3.47 20.63
CA LEU A 28 48.54 4.71 20.75
C LEU A 28 47.16 4.58 20.08
N LYS A 29 47.10 3.98 18.88
CA LYS A 29 45.82 3.72 18.18
C LYS A 29 44.90 2.76 18.95
N LYS A 30 45.43 1.99 19.90
CA LYS A 30 44.69 1.10 20.80
C LYS A 30 44.35 1.74 22.15
N GLY A 31 44.59 3.04 22.30
CA GLY A 31 44.17 3.83 23.46
C GLY A 31 45.14 3.81 24.63
N PHE A 32 46.39 3.41 24.41
CA PHE A 32 47.44 3.58 25.42
C PHE A 32 47.86 5.05 25.46
N THR A 33 48.05 5.60 26.65
CA THR A 33 48.71 6.90 26.82
C THR A 33 50.21 6.77 26.53
N SER A 34 50.88 7.90 26.21
CA SER A 34 52.32 7.90 25.97
C SER A 34 53.12 7.37 27.16
N ASN A 35 52.68 7.62 28.40
CA ASN A 35 53.32 7.09 29.61
C ASN A 35 53.15 5.58 29.73
N GLU A 36 51.94 5.04 29.52
CA GLU A 36 51.72 3.59 29.54
C GLU A 36 52.51 2.87 28.44
N ALA A 37 52.68 3.49 27.26
CA ALA A 37 53.50 2.95 26.19
C ALA A 37 54.98 2.90 26.58
N ASN A 38 55.50 3.94 27.25
CA ASN A 38 56.89 3.98 27.72
C ASN A 38 57.15 3.00 28.87
N GLU A 39 56.26 2.90 29.84
CA GLU A 39 56.35 1.92 30.92
C GLU A 39 56.40 0.49 30.38
N LEU A 40 55.60 0.20 29.35
CA LEU A 40 55.61 -1.10 28.69
C LEU A 40 56.92 -1.38 27.96
N VAL A 41 57.47 -0.40 27.22
CA VAL A 41 58.75 -0.57 26.54
C VAL A 41 59.87 -0.81 27.57
N ASN A 42 59.89 -0.04 28.66
CA ASN A 42 60.87 -0.21 29.73
C ASN A 42 60.75 -1.59 30.38
N TYR A 43 59.52 -2.06 30.66
CA TYR A 43 59.29 -3.41 31.18
C TYR A 43 59.81 -4.48 30.20
N LEU A 44 59.55 -4.33 28.90
CA LEU A 44 60.00 -5.30 27.90
C LEU A 44 61.53 -5.33 27.75
N GLU A 45 62.22 -4.18 27.91
CA GLU A 45 63.68 -4.09 27.96
C GLU A 45 64.26 -4.67 29.26
N GLU A 46 63.73 -4.27 30.41
CA GLU A 46 64.20 -4.65 31.75
C GLU A 46 64.16 -6.18 31.94
N TYR A 47 63.11 -6.83 31.46
CA TYR A 47 62.94 -8.29 31.55
C TYR A 47 63.50 -9.04 30.34
N GLU A 48 64.24 -8.36 29.45
CA GLU A 48 64.83 -8.90 28.23
C GLU A 48 63.83 -9.65 27.34
N LEU A 49 62.56 -9.25 27.33
CA LEU A 49 61.48 -9.91 26.59
C LEU A 49 61.47 -9.49 25.12
N ALA A 50 61.91 -8.26 24.85
CA ALA A 50 62.16 -7.75 23.51
C ALA A 50 63.41 -6.86 23.52
N LYS A 51 64.20 -6.92 22.44
CA LYS A 51 65.32 -6.00 22.22
C LYS A 51 64.90 -4.96 21.19
N PHE A 52 65.04 -3.69 21.53
CA PHE A 52 64.67 -2.58 20.67
C PHE A 52 65.92 -1.92 20.08
N ASP A 53 66.00 -1.81 18.76
CA ASP A 53 67.05 -1.03 18.09
C ASP A 53 66.55 0.43 17.96
N CYS A 54 67.00 1.32 18.83
CA CYS A 54 66.66 2.76 18.77
C CYS A 54 67.90 3.63 19.03
N SER A 55 67.99 4.78 18.34
CA SER A 55 68.87 5.88 18.73
C SER A 55 68.35 6.47 20.06
N PRO A 56 69.21 6.73 21.07
CA PRO A 56 68.78 7.20 22.40
C PRO A 56 68.00 8.53 22.40
N GLU A 57 68.02 9.27 21.29
CA GLU A 57 67.34 10.56 21.12
C GLU A 57 65.82 10.46 20.84
N LEU A 58 65.27 9.25 20.60
CA LEU A 58 63.85 9.02 20.28
C LEU A 58 63.00 8.50 21.46
N ARG A 59 63.50 8.60 22.69
CA ARG A 59 62.68 8.38 23.89
C ARG A 59 61.82 9.62 24.11
N PHE A 60 60.52 9.44 24.37
CA PHE A 60 59.61 10.56 24.64
C PHE A 60 60.16 11.41 25.79
N ILE A 61 60.72 12.58 25.48
CA ILE A 61 61.06 13.57 26.48
C ILE A 61 59.73 14.13 26.96
N SER A 62 59.42 13.98 28.25
CA SER A 62 58.24 14.58 28.86
C SER A 62 58.37 16.10 28.78
N THR A 63 57.88 16.69 27.70
CA THR A 63 57.75 18.14 27.59
C THR A 63 56.43 18.52 28.24
N SER A 64 56.53 19.17 29.40
CA SER A 64 55.39 19.84 30.01
C SER A 64 54.97 21.00 29.09
N GLU A 65 53.68 21.04 28.77
CA GLU A 65 52.95 22.12 28.11
C GLU A 65 52.67 21.98 26.60
N SER A 66 51.38 21.72 26.36
CA SER A 66 50.49 22.08 25.26
C SER A 66 51.02 22.27 23.83
N SER A 67 50.33 21.55 22.94
CA SER A 67 50.17 21.77 21.50
C SER A 67 51.43 21.70 20.66
N ASN A 68 51.68 20.52 20.09
CA ASN A 68 51.35 20.27 18.69
C ASN A 68 51.35 18.76 18.43
N THR A 69 50.50 18.32 17.52
CA THR A 69 50.41 16.95 17.04
C THR A 69 51.80 16.42 16.71
N VAL A 70 52.29 15.45 17.51
CA VAL A 70 53.43 14.61 17.12
C VAL A 70 52.97 13.84 15.88
N ASP A 71 53.54 14.15 14.72
CA ASP A 71 53.25 13.44 13.49
C ASP A 71 53.73 11.99 13.68
N LEU A 72 52.79 11.04 13.71
CA LEU A 72 53.02 9.63 14.04
C LEU A 72 54.02 8.93 13.10
N LYS A 73 54.41 9.59 12.01
CA LYS A 73 55.34 9.09 10.99
C LYS A 73 56.80 8.98 11.44
N ASP A 74 57.19 9.62 12.54
CA ASP A 74 58.60 9.67 12.98
C ASP A 74 58.96 8.70 14.12
N LEU A 75 58.06 7.79 14.51
CA LEU A 75 58.27 6.86 15.62
C LEU A 75 58.20 5.40 15.16
N PHE A 76 59.32 4.92 14.61
CA PHE A 76 59.48 3.53 14.24
C PHE A 76 60.48 2.83 15.17
N ILE A 77 59.96 1.93 16.02
CA ILE A 77 60.76 1.17 16.99
C ILE A 77 60.83 -0.29 16.56
N ARG A 78 62.02 -0.77 16.17
CA ARG A 78 62.27 -2.19 15.84
C ARG A 78 62.43 -3.05 17.08
N ALA A 79 61.38 -3.79 17.46
CA ALA A 79 61.48 -4.81 18.49
C ALA A 79 61.67 -6.20 17.90
N LYS A 80 62.68 -6.94 18.39
CA LYS A 80 62.82 -8.37 18.14
C LYS A 80 62.53 -9.12 19.44
N ILE A 81 61.51 -9.98 19.42
CA ILE A 81 61.17 -10.81 20.58
C ILE A 81 62.32 -11.79 20.84
N THR A 82 62.81 -11.81 22.07
CA THR A 82 63.92 -12.67 22.47
C THR A 82 63.45 -14.11 22.64
N ILE A 83 64.40 -15.04 22.77
CA ILE A 83 64.10 -16.45 23.02
C ILE A 83 63.29 -16.62 24.32
N LYS A 84 63.61 -15.85 25.38
CA LYS A 84 62.86 -15.82 26.64
C LYS A 84 61.41 -15.35 26.44
N GLY A 85 61.19 -14.31 25.64
CA GLY A 85 59.84 -13.83 25.31
C GLY A 85 59.00 -14.87 24.56
N LYS A 86 59.62 -15.65 23.67
CA LYS A 86 58.94 -16.77 22.98
C LYS A 86 58.56 -17.90 23.93
N GLU A 87 59.41 -18.21 24.89
CA GLU A 87 59.17 -19.27 25.88
C GLU A 87 58.06 -18.87 26.88
N TYR A 88 58.06 -17.60 27.31
CA TYR A 88 57.00 -17.04 28.15
C TYR A 88 55.62 -17.15 27.47
N LEU A 89 55.53 -16.79 26.17
CA LEU A 89 54.30 -16.88 25.39
C LEU A 89 53.81 -18.32 25.22
N LYS A 90 54.75 -19.27 25.10
CA LYS A 90 54.43 -20.70 24.99
C LYS A 90 53.85 -21.26 26.29
N ASN A 91 54.39 -20.85 27.44
CA ASN A 91 53.95 -21.33 28.76
C ASN A 91 52.59 -20.77 29.20
N HIS A 92 52.11 -19.69 28.59
CA HIS A 92 50.83 -19.05 28.91
C HIS A 92 49.77 -19.18 27.81
N GLN A 93 49.95 -20.13 26.87
CA GLN A 93 49.11 -20.28 25.67
C GLN A 93 47.62 -20.56 25.98
N THR A 94 47.33 -21.32 27.04
CA THR A 94 45.95 -21.68 27.46
C THR A 94 45.12 -20.48 27.92
N PHE A 95 45.75 -19.52 28.58
CA PHE A 95 45.10 -18.29 29.01
C PHE A 95 44.55 -17.48 27.83
N PHE A 96 45.28 -17.46 26.70
CA PHE A 96 44.85 -16.73 25.52
C PHE A 96 43.69 -17.38 24.77
N GLU A 97 43.63 -18.71 24.77
CA GLU A 97 42.54 -19.48 24.15
C GLU A 97 41.21 -19.16 24.85
N GLU A 98 41.20 -19.13 26.19
CA GLU A 98 40.00 -18.76 26.97
C GLU A 98 39.59 -17.29 26.75
N LEU A 99 40.54 -16.37 26.74
CA LEU A 99 40.26 -14.95 26.54
C LEU A 99 39.68 -14.68 25.14
N TYR A 100 40.23 -15.35 24.11
CA TYR A 100 39.75 -15.26 22.74
C TYR A 100 38.33 -15.80 22.60
N TYR A 101 38.01 -16.93 23.23
CA TYR A 101 36.65 -17.50 23.21
C TYR A 101 35.62 -16.59 23.88
N ARG A 102 35.93 -16.02 25.05
CA ARG A 102 35.04 -15.09 25.74
C ARG A 102 34.78 -13.83 24.90
N TYR A 103 35.81 -13.27 24.27
CA TYR A 103 35.66 -12.05 23.46
C TYR A 103 34.91 -12.32 22.14
N LYS A 104 35.12 -13.50 21.53
CA LYS A 104 34.39 -13.92 20.33
C LYS A 104 32.89 -14.05 20.60
N ILE A 105 32.49 -14.59 21.75
CA ILE A 105 31.06 -14.71 22.10
C ILE A 105 30.39 -13.33 22.22
N TYR A 106 31.02 -12.39 22.91
CA TYR A 106 30.45 -11.04 23.07
C TYR A 106 30.39 -10.26 21.75
N LEU A 107 31.44 -10.35 20.93
CA LEU A 107 31.55 -9.57 19.70
C LEU A 107 30.64 -10.11 18.59
N PHE A 108 30.44 -11.43 18.50
CA PHE A 108 29.60 -12.04 17.47
C PHE A 108 28.14 -12.25 17.88
N TYR A 109 27.81 -12.35 19.18
CA TYR A 109 26.43 -12.59 19.60
C TYR A 109 25.84 -11.46 20.43
N GLY A 110 26.60 -10.88 21.37
CA GLY A 110 26.10 -9.80 22.22
C GLY A 110 25.79 -8.52 21.44
N LEU A 111 26.71 -8.12 20.56
CA LEU A 111 26.61 -6.87 19.81
C LEU A 111 25.46 -6.86 18.77
N PRO A 112 25.23 -7.93 17.99
CA PRO A 112 24.09 -7.99 17.07
C PRO A 112 22.74 -8.02 17.77
N ILE A 113 22.62 -8.70 18.92
CA ILE A 113 21.36 -8.75 19.70
C ILE A 113 21.01 -7.35 20.20
N LEU A 114 21.97 -6.60 20.75
CA LEU A 114 21.77 -5.21 21.16
C LEU A 114 21.42 -4.29 19.98
N LEU A 115 22.03 -4.53 18.82
CA LEU A 115 21.70 -3.75 17.62
C LEU A 115 20.27 -4.05 17.15
N PHE A 116 19.84 -5.32 17.18
CA PHE A 116 18.49 -5.75 16.80
C PHE A 116 17.43 -5.20 17.75
N THR A 117 17.68 -5.19 19.07
CA THR A 117 16.73 -4.61 20.02
C THR A 117 16.64 -3.09 19.87
N TYR A 118 17.77 -2.42 19.63
CA TYR A 118 17.80 -0.99 19.35
C TYR A 118 17.06 -0.65 18.04
N LEU A 119 17.36 -1.35 16.94
CA LEU A 119 16.66 -1.20 15.65
C LEU A 119 15.18 -1.53 15.74
N GLY A 120 14.80 -2.60 16.44
CA GLY A 120 13.41 -2.97 16.67
C GLY A 120 12.65 -1.87 17.41
N SER A 121 13.26 -1.31 18.48
CA SER A 121 12.67 -0.19 19.22
C SER A 121 12.56 1.11 18.41
N TYR A 122 13.53 1.36 17.53
CA TYR A 122 13.53 2.52 16.63
C TYR A 122 12.44 2.38 15.55
N LEU A 123 12.31 1.19 14.95
CA LEU A 123 11.31 0.91 13.93
C LEU A 123 9.88 0.91 14.51
N TRP A 124 9.68 0.39 15.72
CA TRP A 124 8.37 0.45 16.40
C TRP A 124 7.94 1.91 16.68
N ASN A 125 8.89 2.79 17.00
CA ASN A 125 8.62 4.22 17.18
C ASN A 125 8.38 4.98 15.86
N LEU A 126 8.73 4.42 14.70
CA LEU A 126 8.41 5.01 13.41
C LEU A 126 6.96 4.72 12.99
N ASP A 127 6.45 3.52 13.27
CA ASP A 127 5.10 3.09 12.84
C ASP A 127 3.98 3.82 13.61
N SER A 128 4.28 4.28 14.84
CA SER A 128 3.33 5.02 15.70
C SER A 128 3.14 6.50 15.32
N LYS A 129 3.87 7.00 14.30
CA LYS A 129 3.76 8.38 13.81
C LYS A 129 3.15 8.48 12.41
N THR A 130 2.28 7.56 12.02
CA THR A 130 1.39 7.85 10.89
C THR A 130 0.41 8.94 11.35
N PRO A 131 0.40 10.14 10.72
CA PRO A 131 -0.58 11.15 11.07
C PRO A 131 -1.96 10.54 10.87
N LYS A 132 -2.80 10.56 11.90
CA LYS A 132 -4.19 10.12 11.81
C LYS A 132 -4.84 10.99 10.74
N ILE A 133 -4.97 10.46 9.53
CA ILE A 133 -5.59 11.19 8.43
C ILE A 133 -7.06 11.32 8.83
N ASP A 134 -7.45 12.54 9.20
CA ASP A 134 -8.84 12.84 9.46
C ASP A 134 -9.66 12.42 8.25
N SER A 135 -10.50 11.42 8.46
CA SER A 135 -11.31 10.81 7.43
C SER A 135 -12.77 10.79 7.87
N LEU A 136 -13.65 10.94 6.89
CA LEU A 136 -15.09 11.04 7.10
C LEU A 136 -15.78 9.79 6.56
N THR A 137 -16.92 9.46 7.19
CA THR A 137 -17.86 8.46 6.70
C THR A 137 -19.04 9.16 6.06
N PHE A 138 -19.44 8.68 4.88
CA PHE A 138 -20.50 9.29 4.08
C PHE A 138 -21.45 8.22 3.56
N THR A 139 -22.75 8.40 3.77
CA THR A 139 -23.77 7.42 3.39
C THR A 139 -24.76 8.02 2.39
N VAL A 140 -25.00 7.28 1.31
CA VAL A 140 -26.00 7.62 0.29
C VAL A 140 -27.17 6.64 0.43
N PHE A 141 -28.37 7.17 0.58
CA PHE A 141 -29.63 6.43 0.60
C PHE A 141 -30.26 6.51 -0.78
N VAL A 142 -30.31 5.38 -1.48
CA VAL A 142 -30.85 5.27 -2.83
C VAL A 142 -32.32 4.89 -2.75
N HIS A 143 -33.18 5.70 -3.37
CA HIS A 143 -34.63 5.44 -3.40
C HIS A 143 -35.21 5.77 -4.77
N GLY A 144 -36.39 5.22 -5.05
CA GLY A 144 -37.14 5.45 -6.26
C GLY A 144 -38.06 6.66 -6.18
N PRO A 145 -38.79 6.94 -7.27
CA PRO A 145 -39.63 8.13 -7.39
C PRO A 145 -40.90 8.11 -6.54
N LYS A 146 -41.25 6.99 -5.89
CA LYS A 146 -42.41 6.93 -4.99
C LYS A 146 -42.09 7.40 -3.56
N GLY A 147 -40.86 7.84 -3.28
CA GLY A 147 -40.43 8.35 -1.99
C GLY A 147 -39.33 7.52 -1.35
N LEU A 148 -38.99 7.84 -0.09
CA LEU A 148 -37.86 7.24 0.63
C LEU A 148 -38.00 5.73 0.85
N ASP A 149 -39.23 5.23 0.94
CA ASP A 149 -39.52 3.79 1.13
C ASP A 149 -39.49 2.99 -0.19
N ASP A 150 -39.30 3.65 -1.34
CA ASP A 150 -39.26 3.01 -2.66
C ASP A 150 -37.88 2.40 -2.95
N LEU A 151 -37.54 1.30 -2.27
CA LEU A 151 -36.22 0.67 -2.33
C LEU A 151 -35.99 -0.17 -3.60
N ILE A 152 -35.99 0.48 -4.76
CA ILE A 152 -35.92 -0.16 -6.11
C ILE A 152 -34.59 -0.83 -6.46
N LEU A 153 -33.54 -0.60 -5.68
CA LEU A 153 -32.18 -1.17 -5.84
C LEU A 153 -31.66 -1.85 -4.56
N LYS A 154 -32.55 -2.30 -3.67
CA LYS A 154 -32.11 -3.01 -2.45
C LYS A 154 -31.28 -4.25 -2.80
N ASN A 155 -30.13 -4.40 -2.16
CA ASN A 155 -29.17 -5.49 -2.41
C ASN A 155 -28.69 -5.63 -3.86
N ASP A 156 -28.83 -4.58 -4.70
CA ASP A 156 -28.45 -4.64 -6.10
C ASP A 156 -27.78 -3.33 -6.57
N GLY A 157 -26.75 -3.46 -7.40
CA GLY A 157 -25.98 -2.34 -7.90
C GLY A 157 -25.04 -1.68 -6.88
N LYS A 158 -24.39 -0.62 -7.34
CA LYS A 158 -23.41 0.15 -6.57
C LYS A 158 -23.62 1.65 -6.77
N VAL A 159 -23.34 2.43 -5.74
CA VAL A 159 -23.18 3.87 -5.84
C VAL A 159 -21.72 4.18 -6.12
N VAL A 160 -21.49 5.08 -7.08
CA VAL A 160 -20.15 5.56 -7.44
C VAL A 160 -20.01 7.01 -7.03
N LEU A 161 -19.03 7.29 -6.18
CA LEU A 161 -18.66 8.62 -5.70
C LEU A 161 -17.41 9.11 -6.44
N VAL A 162 -17.49 10.25 -7.11
CA VAL A 162 -16.37 10.82 -7.88
C VAL A 162 -15.71 11.97 -7.11
N LEU A 163 -14.47 11.75 -6.67
CA LEU A 163 -13.66 12.64 -5.83
C LEU A 163 -12.44 13.17 -6.60
N LYS A 164 -12.61 14.21 -7.43
CA LYS A 164 -11.55 14.75 -8.32
C LYS A 164 -10.89 13.64 -9.16
N SER A 165 -9.71 13.15 -8.75
CA SER A 165 -8.93 12.09 -9.41
C SER A 165 -9.24 10.67 -8.88
N ASP A 166 -10.00 10.55 -7.80
CA ASP A 166 -10.39 9.28 -7.18
C ASP A 166 -11.85 8.95 -7.49
N LYS A 167 -12.16 7.67 -7.64
CA LYS A 167 -13.52 7.15 -7.80
C LYS A 167 -13.70 6.00 -6.83
N ARG A 168 -14.71 6.12 -5.97
CA ARG A 168 -15.03 5.08 -4.98
C ARG A 168 -16.36 4.45 -5.31
N GLU A 169 -16.48 3.17 -5.04
CA GLU A 169 -17.72 2.43 -5.18
C GLU A 169 -18.16 1.88 -3.83
N ALA A 170 -19.47 1.86 -3.59
CA ALA A 170 -20.08 1.19 -2.44
C ALA A 170 -21.33 0.45 -2.90
N THR A 171 -21.46 -0.82 -2.49
CA THR A 171 -22.64 -1.65 -2.78
C THR A 171 -23.86 -1.12 -2.05
N ILE A 172 -25.03 -1.23 -2.68
CA ILE A 172 -26.32 -0.87 -2.06
C ILE A 172 -26.80 -2.04 -1.22
N ASN A 173 -27.04 -1.82 0.08
CA ASN A 173 -27.49 -2.86 1.01
C ASN A 173 -29.03 -3.04 1.00
N GLU A 174 -29.54 -3.85 1.92
CA GLU A 174 -30.97 -4.17 2.04
C GLU A 174 -31.86 -2.95 2.38
N LYS A 175 -31.27 -1.92 2.98
CA LYS A 175 -31.93 -0.66 3.37
C LYS A 175 -31.83 0.42 2.29
N GLY A 176 -31.22 0.10 1.14
CA GLY A 176 -30.94 1.08 0.10
C GLY A 176 -29.74 1.98 0.42
N GLU A 177 -28.89 1.62 1.38
CA GLU A 177 -27.75 2.44 1.79
C GLU A 177 -26.47 1.98 1.08
N ALA A 178 -25.66 2.96 0.69
CA ALA A 178 -24.28 2.77 0.24
C ALA A 178 -23.36 3.65 1.09
N THR A 179 -22.51 3.03 1.91
CA THR A 179 -21.63 3.72 2.86
C THR A 179 -20.19 3.73 2.37
N PHE A 180 -19.63 4.93 2.25
CA PHE A 180 -18.25 5.19 1.89
C PHE A 180 -17.46 5.52 3.16
N LYS A 181 -16.41 4.74 3.43
CA LYS A 181 -15.50 4.96 4.56
C LYS A 181 -14.23 5.66 4.09
N GLU A 182 -13.51 6.23 5.06
CA GLU A 182 -12.16 6.78 4.88
C GLU A 182 -12.07 7.86 3.79
N ILE A 183 -13.12 8.67 3.60
CA ILE A 183 -13.05 9.78 2.66
C ILE A 183 -12.14 10.85 3.27
N PRO A 184 -11.16 11.41 2.52
CA PRO A 184 -10.29 12.44 3.05
C PRO A 184 -11.08 13.68 3.52
N SER A 185 -10.76 14.21 4.70
CA SER A 185 -11.42 15.39 5.30
C SER A 185 -11.42 16.65 4.41
N VAL A 186 -10.49 16.76 3.46
CA VAL A 186 -10.46 17.85 2.44
C VAL A 186 -11.73 17.91 1.58
N PHE A 187 -12.51 16.82 1.51
CA PHE A 187 -13.78 16.78 0.79
C PHE A 187 -14.98 17.21 1.65
N LYS A 188 -14.81 17.47 2.95
CA LYS A 188 -15.88 17.98 3.81
C LYS A 188 -16.39 19.34 3.32
N GLY A 189 -17.69 19.47 3.17
CA GLY A 189 -18.36 20.63 2.58
C GLY A 189 -18.15 20.79 1.08
N LYS A 190 -17.48 19.85 0.39
CA LYS A 190 -17.27 19.91 -1.05
C LYS A 190 -18.40 19.21 -1.80
N LYS A 191 -18.67 19.75 -2.99
CA LYS A 191 -19.62 19.24 -3.96
C LYS A 191 -18.99 18.13 -4.79
N VAL A 192 -19.64 16.98 -4.88
CA VAL A 192 -19.17 15.79 -5.61
C VAL A 192 -20.26 15.23 -6.51
N LYS A 193 -19.86 14.48 -7.54
CA LYS A 193 -20.80 13.77 -8.41
C LYS A 193 -21.05 12.37 -7.87
N ILE A 194 -22.31 11.93 -7.95
CA ILE A 194 -22.74 10.60 -7.53
C ILE A 194 -23.49 9.95 -8.69
N PHE A 195 -23.16 8.70 -9.00
CA PHE A 195 -23.79 7.90 -10.05
C PHE A 195 -24.18 6.52 -9.55
N ILE A 196 -25.04 5.84 -10.30
CA ILE A 196 -25.38 4.43 -10.09
C ILE A 196 -24.63 3.59 -11.12
N ASN A 197 -23.92 2.56 -10.66
CA ASN A 197 -23.35 1.51 -11.49
C ASN A 197 -24.23 0.25 -11.34
N HIS A 198 -24.94 -0.10 -12.40
CA HIS A 198 -25.90 -1.19 -12.43
C HIS A 198 -26.07 -1.70 -13.87
N GLN A 199 -26.44 -2.97 -14.06
CA GLN A 199 -26.59 -3.58 -15.39
C GLN A 199 -27.73 -2.94 -16.21
N GLN A 200 -28.84 -2.61 -15.54
CA GLN A 200 -29.96 -1.85 -16.11
C GLN A 200 -29.69 -0.35 -16.01
N PRO A 201 -30.24 0.48 -16.93
CA PRO A 201 -29.95 1.91 -17.04
C PRO A 201 -30.63 2.76 -15.96
N TYR A 202 -30.39 2.44 -14.69
CA TYR A 202 -30.76 3.30 -13.57
C TYR A 202 -29.85 4.50 -13.51
N ARG A 203 -30.42 5.69 -13.36
CA ARG A 203 -29.65 6.92 -13.15
C ARG A 203 -30.35 7.82 -12.14
N PRO A 204 -29.61 8.73 -11.48
CA PRO A 204 -30.21 9.82 -10.72
C PRO A 204 -31.21 10.59 -11.58
N ILE A 205 -32.30 11.06 -10.96
CA ILE A 205 -33.25 11.93 -11.67
C ILE A 205 -32.59 13.26 -12.04
N GLN A 206 -31.72 13.77 -11.17
CA GLN A 206 -30.94 14.98 -11.40
C GLN A 206 -29.52 14.62 -11.84
N LEU A 207 -29.29 14.51 -13.16
CA LEU A 207 -28.03 14.01 -13.74
C LEU A 207 -26.82 14.92 -13.49
N ASP A 208 -27.04 16.23 -13.41
CA ASP A 208 -25.99 17.24 -13.23
C ASP A 208 -25.87 17.74 -11.78
N SER A 209 -26.64 17.15 -10.86
CA SER A 209 -26.61 17.56 -9.46
C SER A 209 -25.28 17.20 -8.81
N LEU A 210 -24.76 18.18 -8.07
CA LEU A 210 -23.62 18.00 -7.19
C LEU A 210 -24.10 17.93 -5.75
N TYR A 211 -23.56 16.97 -5.03
CA TYR A 211 -23.97 16.62 -3.69
C TYR A 211 -22.89 17.03 -2.69
N THR A 212 -23.26 17.62 -1.55
CA THR A 212 -22.30 18.11 -0.56
C THR A 212 -21.93 17.00 0.42
N VAL A 213 -20.64 16.64 0.49
CA VAL A 213 -20.14 15.63 1.43
C VAL A 213 -19.97 16.24 2.83
N ASN A 214 -20.65 15.72 3.85
CA ASN A 214 -20.37 16.10 5.24
C ASN A 214 -20.24 14.88 6.15
N ASP A 215 -19.51 15.06 7.25
CA ASP A 215 -19.07 14.06 8.24
C ASP A 215 -20.20 13.29 8.97
N LYS A 216 -21.46 13.72 8.81
CA LYS A 216 -22.63 13.19 9.52
C LYS A 216 -23.93 13.26 8.73
N SER A 217 -23.91 13.84 7.52
CA SER A 217 -25.13 13.99 6.73
C SER A 217 -25.22 12.83 5.75
N SER A 218 -26.34 12.13 5.80
CA SER A 218 -26.78 11.28 4.71
C SER A 218 -27.28 12.10 3.54
N ILE A 219 -27.20 11.54 2.34
CA ILE A 219 -27.82 12.11 1.15
C ILE A 219 -28.84 11.13 0.60
N HIS A 220 -30.01 11.63 0.27
CA HIS A 220 -31.05 10.87 -0.43
C HIS A 220 -30.89 11.07 -1.93
N LEU A 221 -30.63 9.97 -2.63
CA LEU A 221 -30.42 9.94 -4.07
C LEU A 221 -31.63 9.28 -4.72
N GLU A 222 -32.49 10.10 -5.31
CA GLU A 222 -33.63 9.63 -6.09
C GLU A 222 -33.17 9.14 -7.47
N VAL A 223 -33.50 7.89 -7.79
CA VAL A 223 -33.09 7.23 -9.04
C VAL A 223 -34.29 6.68 -9.80
N LYS A 224 -34.18 6.60 -11.12
CA LYS A 224 -35.20 5.99 -11.98
C LYS A 224 -34.57 5.15 -13.09
N LEU A 225 -35.33 4.18 -13.59
CA LEU A 225 -34.97 3.40 -14.76
C LEU A 225 -35.21 4.22 -16.03
N TYR A 226 -34.17 4.48 -16.82
CA TYR A 226 -34.27 5.16 -18.10
C TYR A 226 -34.56 4.17 -19.23
N GLU A 227 -34.75 4.70 -20.45
CA GLU A 227 -34.90 3.89 -21.67
C GLU A 227 -36.17 3.04 -21.70
N THR A 228 -37.19 3.46 -20.96
CA THR A 228 -38.50 2.79 -20.90
C THR A 228 -39.58 3.51 -21.71
N ASP A 229 -39.17 4.46 -22.55
CA ASP A 229 -39.99 5.43 -23.26
C ASP A 229 -40.44 4.99 -24.65
N SER A 230 -39.90 3.90 -25.19
CA SER A 230 -40.31 3.37 -26.50
C SER A 230 -40.14 1.85 -26.61
N ILE A 231 -41.03 1.20 -27.34
CA ILE A 231 -40.84 -0.16 -27.88
C ILE A 231 -40.91 -0.07 -29.40
N TYR A 232 -40.00 -0.73 -30.09
CA TYR A 232 -39.98 -0.78 -31.55
C TYR A 232 -39.68 -2.19 -32.03
N GLY A 233 -39.94 -2.45 -33.30
CA GLY A 233 -39.66 -3.71 -33.94
C GLY A 233 -40.31 -3.80 -35.31
N SER A 234 -40.29 -4.99 -35.88
CA SER A 234 -40.92 -5.29 -37.17
C SER A 234 -41.92 -6.43 -37.06
N ILE A 235 -42.99 -6.37 -37.84
CA ILE A 235 -44.07 -7.36 -37.82
C ILE A 235 -44.18 -7.97 -39.20
N PHE A 236 -44.10 -9.29 -39.27
CA PHE A 236 -44.10 -10.04 -40.52
C PHE A 236 -45.22 -11.07 -40.55
N ASP A 237 -45.67 -11.40 -41.77
CA ASP A 237 -46.56 -12.54 -42.01
C ASP A 237 -45.76 -13.84 -41.90
N SER A 238 -46.24 -14.77 -41.06
CA SER A 238 -45.54 -16.03 -40.81
C SER A 238 -45.39 -16.94 -42.04
N LYS A 239 -46.21 -16.75 -43.08
CA LYS A 239 -46.21 -17.62 -44.28
C LYS A 239 -45.18 -17.16 -45.32
N ASN A 240 -45.04 -15.85 -45.52
CA ASN A 240 -44.27 -15.30 -46.64
C ASN A 240 -43.16 -14.33 -46.20
N ASN A 241 -43.00 -14.08 -44.89
CA ASN A 241 -42.02 -13.17 -44.30
C ASN A 241 -42.10 -11.73 -44.84
N LYS A 242 -43.23 -11.30 -45.40
CA LYS A 242 -43.45 -9.91 -45.80
C LYS A 242 -43.88 -9.07 -44.60
N GLY A 243 -43.39 -7.84 -44.56
CA GLY A 243 -43.82 -6.85 -43.56
C GLY A 243 -45.33 -6.61 -43.62
N LEU A 244 -45.96 -6.52 -42.46
CA LEU A 244 -47.40 -6.29 -42.33
C LEU A 244 -47.67 -4.82 -42.01
N ASP A 245 -48.29 -4.13 -42.95
CA ASP A 245 -48.80 -2.77 -42.75
C ASP A 245 -49.98 -2.75 -41.78
N SER A 246 -50.16 -1.65 -41.04
CA SER A 246 -51.36 -1.34 -40.28
C SER A 246 -51.73 -2.39 -39.23
N VAL A 247 -50.73 -3.05 -38.64
CA VAL A 247 -50.91 -3.85 -37.42
C VAL A 247 -50.97 -2.89 -36.25
N ARG A 248 -52.04 -2.97 -35.46
CA ARG A 248 -52.16 -2.17 -34.24
C ARG A 248 -51.27 -2.77 -33.17
N VAL A 249 -50.32 -1.97 -32.68
CA VAL A 249 -49.44 -2.32 -31.56
C VAL A 249 -49.86 -1.49 -30.36
N SER A 250 -50.16 -2.12 -29.23
CA SER A 250 -50.71 -1.41 -28.09
C SER A 250 -50.21 -1.90 -26.74
N ILE A 251 -50.15 -0.96 -25.79
CA ILE A 251 -50.00 -1.21 -24.36
C ILE A 251 -51.12 -0.44 -23.68
N ARG A 252 -52.05 -1.16 -23.04
CA ARG A 252 -53.24 -0.57 -22.40
C ARG A 252 -54.04 0.29 -23.40
N ASN A 253 -54.15 1.59 -23.16
CA ASN A 253 -54.89 2.57 -23.95
C ASN A 253 -53.99 3.36 -24.93
N ILE A 254 -52.71 3.02 -25.05
CA ILE A 254 -51.77 3.67 -25.98
C ILE A 254 -51.54 2.71 -27.14
N SER A 255 -51.57 3.22 -28.36
CA SER A 255 -51.32 2.43 -29.55
C SER A 255 -50.59 3.19 -30.63
N THR A 256 -49.90 2.44 -31.48
CA THR A 256 -49.32 2.85 -32.75
C THR A 256 -49.71 1.83 -33.83
N TYR A 257 -49.38 2.10 -35.08
CA TYR A 257 -49.58 1.18 -36.20
C TYR A 257 -48.25 0.92 -36.90
N SER A 258 -48.06 -0.31 -37.38
CA SER A 258 -46.93 -0.61 -38.26
C SER A 258 -47.07 0.06 -39.63
N ASP A 259 -45.95 0.36 -40.26
CA ASP A 259 -45.88 0.93 -41.60
C ASP A 259 -45.91 -0.13 -42.71
N LYS A 260 -45.85 0.31 -43.98
CA LYS A 260 -45.83 -0.56 -45.16
C LYS A 260 -44.72 -1.62 -45.22
N PHE A 261 -43.67 -1.48 -44.41
CA PHE A 261 -42.57 -2.44 -44.29
C PHE A 261 -42.68 -3.31 -43.04
N GLY A 262 -43.73 -3.14 -42.24
CA GLY A 262 -43.97 -3.84 -40.99
C GLY A 262 -43.30 -3.21 -39.77
N TYR A 263 -42.56 -2.10 -39.94
CA TYR A 263 -41.87 -1.44 -38.83
C TYR A 263 -42.86 -0.66 -37.96
N TYR A 264 -42.64 -0.65 -36.65
CA TYR A 264 -43.40 0.18 -35.71
C TYR A 264 -42.50 0.78 -34.63
N GLU A 265 -42.93 1.92 -34.10
CA GLU A 265 -42.40 2.54 -32.89
C GLU A 265 -43.56 2.99 -32.00
N LEU A 266 -43.68 2.42 -30.80
CA LEU A 266 -44.67 2.76 -29.80
C LEU A 266 -44.01 3.61 -28.71
N LYS A 267 -44.29 4.92 -28.71
CA LYS A 267 -43.85 5.84 -27.66
C LYS A 267 -44.71 5.69 -26.40
N ILE A 268 -44.07 5.53 -25.24
CA ILE A 268 -44.69 5.26 -23.94
C ILE A 268 -44.57 6.52 -23.07
N PRO A 269 -45.68 7.25 -22.82
CA PRO A 269 -45.69 8.38 -21.91
C PRO A 269 -45.26 8.00 -20.48
N ASN A 270 -44.58 8.90 -19.78
CA ASN A 270 -44.01 8.69 -18.43
C ASN A 270 -44.95 7.97 -17.45
N LYS A 271 -46.26 8.33 -17.45
CA LYS A 271 -47.27 7.72 -16.56
C LYS A 271 -47.42 6.20 -16.74
N TYR A 272 -47.08 5.70 -17.92
CA TYR A 272 -47.25 4.29 -18.30
C TYR A 272 -45.92 3.53 -18.38
N GLN A 273 -44.78 4.20 -18.23
CA GLN A 273 -43.47 3.57 -18.30
C GLN A 273 -43.28 2.57 -17.15
N LYS A 274 -42.79 1.38 -17.49
CA LYS A 274 -42.53 0.28 -16.57
C LYS A 274 -41.35 -0.53 -17.05
N LYS A 275 -40.69 -1.23 -16.11
CA LYS A 275 -39.60 -2.16 -16.40
C LYS A 275 -40.02 -3.28 -17.37
N LEU A 276 -41.23 -3.82 -17.17
CA LEU A 276 -41.85 -4.88 -17.96
C LEU A 276 -43.22 -4.42 -18.46
N GLN A 277 -43.56 -4.73 -19.72
CA GLN A 277 -44.83 -4.39 -20.34
C GLN A 277 -45.47 -5.59 -21.04
N ASP A 278 -46.79 -5.58 -21.13
CA ASP A 278 -47.55 -6.49 -21.99
C ASP A 278 -47.91 -5.75 -23.28
N VAL A 279 -47.40 -6.24 -24.40
CA VAL A 279 -47.57 -5.63 -25.72
C VAL A 279 -48.53 -6.48 -26.54
N ARG A 280 -49.58 -5.86 -27.08
CA ARG A 280 -50.58 -6.53 -27.90
C ARG A 280 -50.46 -6.12 -29.36
N PHE A 281 -50.59 -7.11 -30.24
CA PHE A 281 -50.55 -7.00 -31.69
C PHE A 281 -51.88 -7.48 -32.27
N GLU A 282 -52.59 -6.61 -32.99
CA GLU A 282 -53.92 -6.89 -33.56
C GLU A 282 -53.99 -6.43 -35.02
N LYS A 283 -54.48 -7.30 -35.91
CA LYS A 283 -54.78 -6.98 -37.31
C LYS A 283 -55.91 -7.88 -37.81
N ASN A 284 -56.90 -7.31 -38.51
CA ASN A 284 -58.01 -8.08 -39.07
C ASN A 284 -57.51 -9.18 -40.03
N GLY A 285 -58.06 -10.38 -39.89
CA GLY A 285 -57.64 -11.57 -40.64
C GLY A 285 -56.34 -12.21 -40.15
N TYR A 286 -55.80 -11.76 -39.01
CA TYR A 286 -54.65 -12.36 -38.33
C TYR A 286 -55.01 -12.64 -36.88
N LYS A 287 -54.48 -13.74 -36.34
CA LYS A 287 -54.64 -14.10 -34.94
C LYS A 287 -53.94 -13.07 -34.05
N ALA A 288 -54.69 -12.48 -33.11
CA ALA A 288 -54.11 -11.53 -32.16
C ALA A 288 -53.08 -12.20 -31.25
N ILE A 289 -52.00 -11.48 -30.93
CA ILE A 289 -50.91 -11.95 -30.06
C ILE A 289 -50.69 -10.96 -28.93
N VAL A 290 -50.45 -11.48 -27.73
CA VAL A 290 -49.96 -10.70 -26.57
C VAL A 290 -48.58 -11.23 -26.20
N LYS A 291 -47.58 -10.35 -26.16
CA LYS A 291 -46.27 -10.63 -25.60
C LYS A 291 -46.20 -10.04 -24.20
N GLY A 292 -46.24 -10.90 -23.19
CA GLY A 292 -46.13 -10.49 -21.80
C GLY A 292 -44.69 -10.27 -21.36
N ASN A 293 -44.50 -9.45 -20.31
CA ASN A 293 -43.22 -9.23 -19.66
C ASN A 293 -42.07 -8.75 -20.57
N VAL A 294 -42.35 -7.90 -21.56
CA VAL A 294 -41.33 -7.32 -22.45
C VAL A 294 -40.45 -6.34 -21.67
N PRO A 295 -39.11 -6.54 -21.60
CA PRO A 295 -38.22 -5.66 -20.87
C PRO A 295 -37.85 -4.42 -21.70
N VAL A 296 -38.66 -3.35 -21.59
CA VAL A 296 -38.54 -2.15 -22.44
C VAL A 296 -37.15 -1.50 -22.40
N HIS A 297 -36.55 -1.46 -21.20
CA HIS A 297 -35.26 -0.83 -20.93
C HIS A 297 -34.05 -1.45 -21.66
N THR A 298 -34.19 -2.61 -22.31
CA THR A 298 -33.07 -3.23 -23.05
C THR A 298 -32.85 -2.62 -24.43
N LYS A 299 -33.82 -1.82 -24.92
CA LYS A 299 -33.85 -1.33 -26.31
C LYS A 299 -33.69 -2.45 -27.35
N GLN A 300 -34.06 -3.69 -27.00
CA GLN A 300 -34.09 -4.78 -27.96
C GLN A 300 -35.33 -4.65 -28.84
N GLY A 301 -35.14 -4.75 -30.16
CA GLY A 301 -36.26 -4.79 -31.10
C GLY A 301 -37.19 -5.97 -30.80
N LEU A 302 -38.49 -5.72 -30.77
CA LEU A 302 -39.53 -6.71 -30.54
C LEU A 302 -40.17 -7.10 -31.88
N ASP A 303 -39.51 -8.02 -32.57
CA ASP A 303 -39.98 -8.55 -33.84
C ASP A 303 -41.04 -9.64 -33.64
N ILE A 304 -42.09 -9.62 -34.46
CA ILE A 304 -43.26 -10.49 -34.30
C ILE A 304 -43.65 -11.12 -35.64
N LEU A 305 -44.00 -12.41 -35.58
CA LEU A 305 -44.67 -13.11 -36.66
C LEU A 305 -46.15 -13.24 -36.34
N LEU A 306 -47.02 -12.73 -37.21
CA LEU A 306 -48.46 -12.94 -37.11
C LEU A 306 -48.91 -14.08 -38.03
N ILE A 307 -49.81 -14.90 -37.52
CA ILE A 307 -50.40 -16.03 -38.22
C ILE A 307 -51.75 -15.59 -38.76
N LYS A 308 -51.97 -15.76 -40.06
CA LYS A 308 -53.25 -15.48 -40.72
C LYS A 308 -54.31 -16.47 -40.22
N GLU A 309 -55.52 -15.98 -39.93
CA GLU A 309 -56.68 -16.83 -39.58
C GLU A 309 -57.22 -17.61 -40.78
#